data_AF-A0A3P7NS45-F1
#
_entry.id   AF-A0A3P7NS45-F1
#
_cell.length_a   1.000
_cell.length_b   1.000
_cell.length_c   1.000
_cell.angle_alpha   90.00
_cell.angle_beta   90.00
_cell.angle_gamma   90.00
#
_symmetry.space_group_name_H-M   'P 1'
#
loop_
_entity.id
_entity.type
_entity.pdbx_description
1 polymer ?
#
loop_
_entity_poly.entity_id
_entity_poly.type
_entity_poly.pdbx_seq_one_letter_code
_entity_poly.pdbx_strand_id
1 'polypeptide(L)'
;MFCEQEAKGEIDYHGFYRASYPEPSFKRSLRFTWKNREKSISTLLFGASVDFEIGLYTSIYLISKREFVNMRSWPDVQVSLGRDNIRVQCHDFRGQIGSCYAM
;
A
#
# COMPACT_ATOMS: atom_id res chain seq x y z
N MET A 1 4.58 -8.01 -7.96
CA MET A 1 3.29 -8.70 -8.15
C MET A 1 2.41 -8.07 -9.23
N PHE A 2 2.24 -6.74 -9.28
CA PHE A 2 1.40 -6.06 -10.31
C PHE A 2 1.83 -6.40 -11.76
N CYS A 3 3.09 -6.16 -12.11
CA CYS A 3 3.59 -6.32 -13.48
C CYS A 3 3.45 -7.74 -14.03
N GLU A 4 3.56 -8.77 -13.19
CA GLU A 4 3.38 -10.16 -13.60
C GLU A 4 1.92 -10.49 -13.93
N GLN A 5 0.98 -9.93 -13.18
CA GLN A 5 -0.45 -10.14 -13.41
C GLN A 5 -0.93 -9.35 -14.63
N GLU A 6 -0.39 -8.15 -14.84
CA GLU A 6 -0.58 -7.38 -16.06
C GLU A 6 -0.01 -8.11 -17.29
N ALA A 7 1.21 -8.65 -17.20
CA ALA A 7 1.81 -9.44 -18.28
C ALA A 7 1.03 -10.72 -18.62
N LYS A 8 0.26 -11.26 -17.66
CA LYS A 8 -0.65 -12.41 -17.87
C LYS A 8 -2.01 -12.01 -18.45
N GLY A 9 -2.28 -10.71 -18.61
CA GLY A 9 -3.58 -10.20 -19.05
C GLY A 9 -4.68 -10.28 -17.98
N GLU A 10 -4.32 -10.54 -16.71
CA GLU A 10 -5.26 -10.61 -15.59
C GLU A 10 -5.62 -9.22 -15.05
N ILE A 11 -4.70 -8.27 -15.23
CA ILE A 11 -4.86 -6.85 -14.89
C ILE A 11 -4.96 -6.04 -16.18
N ASP A 12 -5.99 -5.20 -16.24
CA ASP A 12 -6.22 -4.22 -17.30
C ASP A 12 -6.06 -2.80 -16.72
N TYR A 13 -5.00 -2.10 -17.13
CA TYR A 13 -4.59 -0.82 -16.57
C TYR A 13 -5.33 0.37 -17.21
N HIS A 14 -5.90 1.25 -16.38
CA HIS A 14 -6.74 2.38 -16.81
C HIS A 14 -6.11 3.76 -16.59
N GLY A 15 -4.84 3.82 -16.19
CA GLY A 15 -4.17 5.08 -15.88
C GLY A 15 -3.85 5.27 -14.39
N PHE A 16 -3.15 6.37 -14.08
CA PHE A 16 -2.80 6.74 -12.71
C PHE A 16 -3.71 7.86 -12.20
N TYR A 17 -3.97 7.83 -10.90
CA TYR A 17 -4.65 8.91 -10.21
C TYR A 17 -3.69 10.09 -10.04
N ARG A 18 -4.16 11.30 -10.38
CA ARG A 18 -3.41 12.54 -10.17
C ARG A 18 -3.87 13.17 -8.87
N ALA A 19 -3.06 13.01 -7.82
CA ALA A 19 -3.28 13.73 -6.58
C ALA A 19 -3.17 15.25 -6.81
N SER A 20 -3.93 16.03 -6.03
CA SER A 20 -3.88 17.49 -6.07
C SER A 20 -2.59 18.07 -5.46
N TYR A 21 -1.76 17.23 -4.84
CA TYR A 21 -0.49 17.58 -4.23
C TYR A 21 0.66 16.75 -4.84
N PRO A 22 1.92 17.23 -4.76
CA PRO A 22 3.06 16.48 -5.25
C PRO A 22 3.20 15.13 -4.53
N GLU A 23 3.16 14.04 -5.29
CA GLU A 23 3.43 12.70 -4.76
C GLU A 23 4.89 12.29 -5.04
N PRO A 24 5.55 11.59 -4.09
CA PRO A 24 6.91 11.09 -4.28
C PRO A 24 7.03 10.26 -5.56
N SER A 25 8.16 10.34 -6.26
CA SER A 25 8.34 9.65 -7.55
C SER A 25 8.22 8.13 -7.45
N PHE A 26 8.57 7.57 -6.29
CA PHE A 26 8.47 6.15 -5.98
C PHE A 26 7.06 5.71 -5.55
N LYS A 27 6.07 6.61 -5.47
CA LYS A 27 4.71 6.28 -5.03
C LYS A 27 3.69 6.74 -6.08
N ARG A 28 2.85 5.82 -6.56
CA ARG A 28 1.75 6.17 -7.46
C ARG A 28 0.50 5.35 -7.17
N SER A 29 -0.63 6.03 -7.29
CA SER A 29 -1.96 5.43 -7.25
C SER A 29 -2.42 5.09 -8.66
N LEU A 30 -2.84 3.85 -8.89
CA LEU A 30 -3.30 3.34 -10.18
C LEU A 30 -4.79 2.99 -10.13
N ARG A 31 -5.43 3.03 -11.31
CA ARG A 31 -6.75 2.46 -11.57
C ARG A 31 -6.58 1.28 -12.52
N PHE A 32 -7.20 0.15 -12.20
CA PHE A 32 -7.14 -1.04 -13.04
C PHE A 32 -8.32 -1.97 -12.79
N THR A 33 -8.62 -2.85 -13.75
CA THR A 33 -9.54 -3.97 -13.56
C THR A 33 -8.73 -5.22 -13.28
N TRP A 34 -9.08 -5.98 -12.25
CA TRP A 34 -8.50 -7.30 -11.99
C TRP A 34 -9.61 -8.34 -11.90
N LYS A 35 -9.56 -9.37 -12.75
CA LYS A 35 -10.59 -10.44 -12.80
C LYS A 35 -12.02 -9.89 -12.87
N ASN A 36 -12.27 -8.99 -13.83
CA ASN A 36 -13.56 -8.30 -14.04
C ASN A 36 -14.06 -7.46 -12.84
N ARG A 37 -13.18 -7.14 -11.89
CA ARG A 37 -13.50 -6.23 -10.79
C ARG A 37 -12.64 -4.97 -10.89
N GLU A 38 -13.31 -3.84 -11.01
CA GLU A 38 -12.65 -2.55 -11.02
C GLU A 38 -12.05 -2.23 -9.65
N LYS A 39 -10.80 -1.76 -9.67
CA LYS A 39 -10.10 -1.13 -8.56
C LYS A 39 -9.88 0.34 -8.91
N SER A 40 -10.67 1.20 -8.27
CA SER A 40 -10.67 2.64 -8.53
C SER A 40 -9.37 3.32 -8.11
N ILE A 41 -8.81 2.91 -6.97
CA ILE A 41 -7.56 3.45 -6.43
C ILE A 41 -6.79 2.30 -5.77
N SER A 42 -5.53 2.13 -6.18
CA SER A 42 -4.58 1.24 -5.53
C SER A 42 -3.18 1.84 -5.63
N THR A 43 -2.55 2.06 -4.47
CA THR A 43 -1.24 2.70 -4.38
C THR A 43 -0.14 1.65 -4.37
N LEU A 44 0.90 1.87 -5.18
CA LEU A 44 2.09 1.03 -5.28
C LEU A 44 3.35 1.85 -4.98
N LEU A 45 4.36 1.18 -4.43
CA LEU A 45 5.71 1.70 -4.28
C LEU A 45 6.60 1.20 -5.43
N PHE A 46 6.89 2.08 -6.39
CA PHE A 46 7.69 1.77 -7.57
C PHE A 46 9.18 1.73 -7.25
N GLY A 47 9.85 0.66 -7.69
CA GLY A 47 11.29 0.48 -7.50
C GLY A 47 11.70 -0.01 -6.10
N ALA A 48 10.74 -0.22 -5.20
CA ALA A 48 10.98 -0.85 -3.92
C ALA A 48 11.34 -2.33 -4.10
N SER A 49 12.30 -2.82 -3.30
CA SER A 49 12.53 -4.27 -3.20
C SER A 49 11.43 -4.92 -2.36
N VAL A 50 11.21 -6.22 -2.58
CA VAL A 50 10.26 -7.00 -1.78
C VAL A 50 10.63 -6.95 -0.29
N ASP A 51 11.93 -7.03 0.02
CA ASP A 51 12.42 -6.97 1.40
C ASP A 51 12.13 -5.61 2.07
N PHE A 52 12.22 -4.52 1.30
CA PHE A 52 11.87 -3.19 1.79
C PHE A 52 10.39 -3.10 2.16
N GLU A 53 9.49 -3.54 1.27
CA GLU A 53 8.05 -3.51 1.55
C GLU A 53 7.68 -4.42 2.72
N ILE A 54 8.23 -5.64 2.79
CA ILE A 54 8.00 -6.55 3.91
C ILE A 54 8.49 -5.94 5.22
N GLY A 55 9.70 -5.35 5.24
CA GLY A 55 10.26 -4.69 6.41
C GLY A 55 9.42 -3.51 6.87
N LEU A 56 9.00 -2.65 5.93
CA LEU A 56 8.12 -1.52 6.19
C LEU A 56 6.80 -1.98 6.80
N TYR A 57 6.08 -2.88 6.14
CA TYR A 57 4.76 -3.33 6.60
C TYR A 57 4.82 -4.11 7.90
N THR A 58 5.86 -4.92 8.12
CA THR A 58 6.07 -5.60 9.41
C THR A 58 6.27 -4.60 10.54
N SER A 59 7.08 -3.57 10.30
CA SER A 59 7.37 -2.54 11.31
C SER A 59 6.11 -1.76 11.68
N ILE A 60 5.33 -1.34 10.68
CA ILE A 60 4.07 -0.63 10.89
C ILE A 60 3.03 -1.53 11.55
N TYR A 61 2.90 -2.80 11.15
CA TYR A 61 2.00 -3.74 11.82
C TYR A 61 2.33 -3.88 13.32
N LEU A 62 3.61 -4.04 13.68
CA LEU A 62 4.02 -4.17 15.08
C LEU A 62 3.79 -2.88 15.88
N ILE A 63 4.06 -1.71 15.29
CA ILE A 63 3.75 -0.42 15.90
C ILE A 63 2.25 -0.31 16.13
N SER A 64 1.43 -0.54 15.10
CA SER A 64 -0.02 -0.44 15.21
C SER A 64 -0.60 -1.44 16.19
N LYS A 65 -0.06 -2.66 16.26
CA LYS A 65 -0.44 -3.67 17.24
C LYS A 65 -0.14 -3.25 18.67
N ARG A 66 0.97 -2.54 18.90
CA ARG A 66 1.35 -2.03 20.22
C ARG A 66 0.51 -0.84 20.64
N GLU A 67 0.31 0.12 19.75
CA GLU A 67 -0.32 1.41 20.06
C GLU A 67 -1.86 1.37 19.99
N PHE A 68 -2.43 0.53 19.12
CA PHE A 68 -3.87 0.55 18.78
C PHE A 68 -4.59 -0.76 19.11
N VAL A 69 -4.05 -1.59 20.01
CA VAL A 69 -4.62 -2.91 20.38
C VAL A 69 -6.09 -2.87 20.80
N ASN A 70 -6.53 -1.78 21.43
CA ASN A 70 -7.90 -1.61 21.92
C ASN A 70 -8.84 -0.97 20.88
N MET A 71 -8.34 -0.66 19.68
CA MET A 71 -9.14 -0.05 18.62
C MET A 71 -9.68 -1.12 17.67
N ARG A 72 -10.95 -0.99 17.27
CA ARG A 72 -11.58 -1.88 16.28
C ARG A 72 -10.95 -1.73 14.89
N SER A 73 -10.42 -0.56 14.57
CA SER A 73 -9.74 -0.25 13.32
C SER A 73 -8.54 0.61 13.62
N TRP A 74 -7.37 0.22 13.12
CA TRP A 74 -6.14 0.98 13.30
C TRP A 74 -6.09 2.15 12.31
N PRO A 75 -5.66 3.34 12.77
CA PRO A 75 -5.38 4.46 11.87
C PRO A 75 -4.16 4.16 10.99
N ASP A 76 -3.99 4.95 9.94
CA ASP A 76 -2.75 4.98 9.19
C ASP A 76 -1.61 5.59 10.00
N VAL A 77 -0.39 5.11 9.74
CA VAL A 77 0.83 5.60 10.37
C VAL A 77 1.62 6.39 9.34
N GLN A 78 1.99 7.63 9.68
CA GLN A 78 2.88 8.43 8.85
C GLN A 78 4.32 7.95 9.01
N VAL A 79 4.99 7.73 7.89
CA VAL A 79 6.38 7.25 7.82
C VAL A 79 7.18 8.18 6.94
N SER A 80 8.37 8.56 7.40
CA SER A 80 9.32 9.32 6.59
C SER A 80 10.20 8.35 5.80
N LEU A 81 10.14 8.44 4.48
CA LEU A 81 11.00 7.73 3.54
C LEU A 81 11.91 8.74 2.85
N GLY A 82 13.14 8.86 3.35
CA GLY A 82 14.06 9.90 2.89
C GLY A 82 13.54 11.29 3.23
N ARG A 83 13.16 12.06 2.21
CA ARG A 83 12.62 13.43 2.35
C ARG A 83 11.08 13.49 2.27
N ASP A 84 10.47 12.38 1.93
CA ASP A 84 9.03 12.29 1.68
C ASP A 84 8.32 11.66 2.87
N ASN A 85 7.10 12.12 3.14
CA ASN A 85 6.22 11.49 4.13
C ASN A 85 5.12 10.74 3.38
N ILE A 86 4.96 9.45 3.70
CA ILE A 86 3.87 8.63 3.20
C ILE A 86 3.04 8.12 4.38
N ARG A 87 1.82 7.68 4.11
CA ARG A 87 0.99 6.99 5.09
C ARG A 87 0.95 5.52 4.76
N VAL A 88 1.00 4.69 5.79
CA VAL A 88 0.88 3.23 5.65
C VAL A 88 -0.22 2.76 6.57
N GLN A 89 -1.18 2.04 6.00
CA GLN A 89 -2.24 1.41 6.77
C GLN A 89 -1.98 -0.09 6.83
N CYS A 90 -2.14 -0.67 8.01
CA CYS A 90 -2.07 -2.10 8.24
C CYS A 90 -3.28 -2.53 9.07
N HIS A 91 -3.71 -3.77 8.84
CA HIS A 91 -4.82 -4.37 9.56
C HIS A 91 -4.35 -5.65 10.27
N ASP A 92 -4.93 -5.92 11.44
CA ASP A 92 -4.79 -7.22 12.09
C ASP A 92 -5.81 -8.21 11.54
N PHE A 93 -5.36 -9.43 11.30
CA PHE A 93 -6.22 -10.55 10.98
C PHE A 93 -5.94 -11.69 11.96
N ARG A 94 -6.73 -11.75 13.04
CA ARG A 94 -6.67 -12.81 14.07
C ARG A 94 -5.29 -12.94 14.71
N GLY A 95 -4.68 -11.81 15.06
CA GLY A 95 -3.37 -11.74 15.68
C GLY A 95 -2.19 -11.87 14.72
N GLN A 96 -2.46 -11.93 13.41
CA GLN A 96 -1.46 -11.97 12.34
C GLN A 96 -1.54 -10.72 11.46
N ILE A 97 -0.49 -10.46 10.70
CA ILE A 97 -0.47 -9.36 9.73
C ILE A 97 -1.53 -9.63 8.64
N GLY A 98 -2.50 -8.71 8.55
CA GLY A 98 -3.50 -8.68 7.49
C GLY A 98 -3.01 -7.87 6.29
N SER A 99 -3.95 -7.23 5.58
CA SER A 99 -3.59 -6.33 4.49
C SER A 99 -2.82 -5.12 5.02
N CYS A 100 -1.74 -4.77 4.32
CA CYS A 100 -0.99 -3.55 4.50
C CYS A 100 -0.78 -2.88 3.14
N TYR A 101 -0.88 -1.55 3.09
CA TYR A 101 -0.66 -0.78 1.86
C TYR A 101 -0.25 0.66 2.17
N ALA A 102 0.52 1.24 1.26
CA ALA A 102 0.79 2.68 1.26
C ALA A 102 -0.45 3.45 0.79
N MET A 103 -0.60 4.70 1.24
CA MET A 103 -1.68 5.61 0.84
C MET A 103 -1.14 6.95 0.41
#